data_AF-A0A645I743-F1
#
_entry.id   AF-A0A645I743-F1
#
_cell.length_a   1.000
_cell.length_b   1.000
_cell.length_c   1.000
_cell.angle_alpha   90.00
_cell.angle_beta   90.00
_cell.angle_gamma   90.00
#
_symmetry.space_group_name_H-M   'P 1'
#
loop_
_entity.id
_entity.type
_entity.pdbx_description
1 polymer ?
#
loop_
_entity_poly.entity_id
_entity_poly.type
_entity_poly.pdbx_seq_one_letter_code
_entity_poly.pdbx_strand_id
1 'polypeptide(L)'
;MAFLEKRANAPGHFAAPQGWRKTGYGKGPREQSPDKLEKLSAYFESLMAPYPDVLSIDEVGDLTGYSGSCISKWCAKNYLRHFHIGKKYLIPKPYLLDFMLGPYFRGIKYKPGKPPAPKSKEKTSKRNKSGSRR
;
A
#
# COMPACT_ATOMS: atom_id res chain seq x y z
N MET A 1 28.04 -23.40 -38.10
CA MET A 1 26.61 -23.17 -37.85
C MET A 1 26.18 -23.77 -36.50
N ALA A 2 26.88 -23.43 -35.41
CA ALA A 2 26.80 -24.21 -34.15
C ALA A 2 25.48 -24.05 -33.35
N PHE A 3 24.68 -23.02 -33.63
CA PHE A 3 23.43 -22.77 -32.91
C PHE A 3 22.28 -23.65 -33.40
N LEU A 4 22.17 -23.88 -34.71
CA LEU A 4 21.09 -24.66 -35.31
C LEU A 4 21.20 -26.14 -34.94
N GLU A 5 22.41 -26.68 -34.91
CA GLU A 5 22.69 -28.06 -34.49
C GLU A 5 22.33 -28.30 -33.03
N LYS A 6 22.73 -27.38 -32.13
CA LYS A 6 22.39 -27.47 -30.70
C LYS A 6 20.87 -27.42 -30.47
N ARG A 7 20.16 -26.58 -31.22
CA ARG A 7 18.70 -26.46 -31.14
C ARG A 7 17.98 -27.71 -31.67
N ALA A 8 18.48 -28.31 -32.74
CA ALA A 8 17.93 -29.55 -33.29
C ALA A 8 18.14 -30.74 -32.32
N ASN A 9 19.30 -30.81 -31.68
CA ASN A 9 19.66 -31.90 -30.77
C ASN A 9 18.94 -31.83 -29.40
N ALA A 10 18.52 -30.64 -28.95
CA ALA A 10 17.85 -30.48 -27.66
C ALA A 10 16.75 -29.39 -27.71
N PRO A 11 15.62 -29.64 -28.38
CA PRO A 11 14.56 -28.64 -28.57
C PRO A 11 13.97 -28.13 -27.23
N GLY A 12 13.98 -28.96 -26.18
CA GLY A 12 13.50 -28.59 -24.84
C GLY A 12 14.37 -27.56 -24.12
N HIS A 13 15.68 -27.49 -24.41
CA HIS A 13 16.58 -26.53 -23.77
C HIS A 13 16.39 -25.11 -24.31
N PHE A 14 15.87 -24.98 -25.53
CA PHE A 14 15.52 -23.72 -26.18
C PHE A 14 14.02 -23.44 -26.14
N ALA A 15 13.24 -24.32 -25.51
CA ALA A 15 11.84 -24.07 -25.24
C ALA A 15 11.76 -23.01 -24.13
N ALA A 16 10.88 -22.03 -24.32
CA ALA A 16 10.64 -21.04 -23.29
C ALA A 16 10.02 -21.73 -22.05
N PRO A 17 10.41 -21.35 -20.82
CA PRO A 17 9.82 -21.90 -19.61
C PRO A 17 8.29 -21.81 -19.64
N GLN A 18 7.62 -22.78 -19.02
CA GLN A 18 6.16 -22.82 -18.99
C GLN A 18 5.60 -21.53 -18.38
N GLY A 19 4.76 -20.81 -19.14
CA GLY A 19 4.23 -19.49 -18.76
C GLY A 19 4.99 -18.27 -19.31
N TRP A 20 6.11 -18.45 -20.02
CA TRP A 20 6.84 -17.34 -20.66
C TRP A 20 6.09 -16.75 -21.86
N ARG A 21 5.52 -17.61 -22.71
CA ARG A 21 4.60 -17.17 -23.76
C ARG A 21 3.24 -16.90 -23.14
N LYS A 22 2.80 -15.64 -23.20
CA LYS A 22 1.49 -15.19 -22.71
C LYS A 22 0.38 -15.78 -23.57
N THR A 23 -0.08 -16.98 -23.25
CA THR A 23 -1.38 -17.47 -23.71
C THR A 23 -2.44 -16.94 -22.75
N GLY A 24 -2.95 -15.73 -23.03
CA GLY A 24 -4.03 -15.10 -22.28
C GLY A 24 -3.58 -14.13 -21.18
N TYR A 25 -4.48 -13.20 -20.81
CA TYR A 25 -4.28 -12.07 -19.89
C TYR A 25 -4.08 -12.47 -18.41
N GLY A 26 -3.53 -13.64 -18.12
CA GLY A 26 -3.23 -14.08 -16.76
C GLY A 26 -1.85 -13.58 -16.32
N LYS A 27 -1.80 -12.56 -15.46
CA LYS A 27 -0.60 -12.39 -14.62
C LYS A 27 -0.60 -13.57 -13.65
N GLY A 28 0.41 -14.43 -13.74
CA GLY A 28 0.57 -15.54 -12.80
C GLY A 28 0.58 -15.06 -11.34
N PRO A 29 0.28 -15.95 -10.38
CA PRO A 29 0.34 -15.61 -8.96
C PRO A 29 1.70 -15.01 -8.63
N ARG A 30 1.71 -13.78 -8.08
CA ARG A 30 2.93 -13.21 -7.50
C ARG A 30 3.13 -13.83 -6.11
N GLU A 31 3.34 -15.13 -6.09
CA GLU A 31 3.68 -15.84 -4.88
C GLU A 31 5.08 -15.39 -4.45
N GLN A 32 5.18 -14.89 -3.22
CA GLN A 32 6.46 -14.43 -2.70
C GLN A 32 7.16 -15.60 -2.01
N SER A 33 8.49 -15.66 -2.12
CA SER A 33 9.29 -16.57 -1.30
C SER A 33 8.96 -16.34 0.19
N PRO A 34 8.84 -17.40 1.01
CA PRO A 34 8.65 -17.26 2.46
C PRO A 34 9.68 -16.30 3.09
N ASP A 35 10.95 -16.35 2.67
CA ASP A 35 12.00 -15.45 3.16
C ASP A 35 11.71 -13.96 2.94
N LYS A 36 10.95 -13.63 1.88
CA LYS A 36 10.56 -12.23 1.59
C LYS A 36 9.44 -11.79 2.51
N LEU A 37 8.52 -12.69 2.84
CA LEU A 37 7.42 -12.41 3.76
C LEU A 37 7.95 -12.14 5.16
N GLU A 38 8.92 -12.92 5.64
CA GLU A 38 9.55 -12.73 6.94
C GLU A 38 10.28 -11.38 7.04
N LYS A 39 11.02 -11.00 5.98
CA LYS A 39 11.68 -9.68 5.95
C LYS A 39 10.68 -8.53 5.94
N LEU A 40 9.56 -8.70 5.24
CA LEU A 40 8.48 -7.70 5.21
C LEU A 40 7.76 -7.62 6.56
N SER A 41 7.48 -8.76 7.21
CA SER A 41 6.82 -8.76 8.52
C SER A 41 7.67 -8.05 9.56
N ALA A 42 8.97 -8.38 9.65
CA ALA A 42 9.89 -7.71 10.56
C ALA A 42 9.98 -6.20 10.30
N TYR A 43 9.99 -5.78 9.03
CA TYR A 43 9.97 -4.36 8.68
C TYR A 43 8.70 -3.66 9.17
N PHE A 44 7.51 -4.23 8.92
CA PHE A 44 6.26 -3.63 9.35
C PHE A 44 6.07 -3.67 10.87
N GLU A 45 6.56 -4.70 11.55
CA GLU A 45 6.60 -4.75 13.02
C GLU A 45 7.45 -3.62 13.59
N SER A 46 8.64 -3.37 13.01
CA SER A 46 9.48 -2.24 13.41
C SER A 46 8.81 -0.88 13.16
N LEU A 47 8.02 -0.77 12.09
CA LEU A 47 7.28 0.45 11.75
C LEU A 47 6.11 0.69 12.72
N MET A 48 5.46 -0.38 13.21
CA MET A 48 4.33 -0.33 14.14
C MET A 48 4.75 -0.27 15.61
N ALA A 49 6.03 -0.51 15.94
CA ALA A 49 6.56 -0.49 17.29
C ALA A 49 6.24 0.77 18.12
N PRO A 50 6.29 2.01 17.59
CA PRO A 50 6.02 3.21 18.39
C PRO A 50 4.52 3.48 18.61
N TYR A 51 3.63 2.75 17.94
CA TYR A 51 2.19 2.96 18.02
C TYR A 51 1.52 2.12 19.12
N PRO A 52 0.31 2.48 19.59
CA PRO A 52 -0.45 1.65 20.52
C PRO A 52 -0.93 0.34 19.87
N ASP A 53 -1.22 -0.67 20.68
CA ASP A 53 -1.62 -2.01 20.18
C ASP A 53 -2.89 -2.02 19.35
N VAL A 54 -3.74 -1.03 19.56
CA VAL A 54 -4.96 -0.79 18.81
C VAL A 54 -4.87 0.60 18.19
N LEU A 55 -4.97 0.64 16.86
CA LEU A 55 -4.86 1.85 16.06
C LEU A 55 -6.24 2.35 15.65
N SER A 56 -6.41 3.66 15.66
CA SER A 56 -7.52 4.38 15.04
C SER A 56 -7.28 4.57 13.53
N ILE A 57 -8.33 4.96 12.80
CA ILE A 57 -8.23 5.23 11.35
C ILE A 57 -7.16 6.28 11.04
N ASP A 58 -7.04 7.32 11.87
CA ASP A 58 -6.11 8.42 11.64
C ASP A 58 -4.65 7.94 11.80
N GLU A 59 -4.37 7.15 12.85
CA GLU A 59 -3.05 6.55 13.08
C GLU A 59 -2.66 5.56 11.97
N VAL A 60 -3.62 4.76 11.47
CA VAL A 60 -3.38 3.91 10.30
C VAL A 60 -3.15 4.77 9.05
N GLY A 61 -3.81 5.92 8.92
CA GLY A 61 -3.56 6.87 7.84
C GLY A 61 -2.14 7.41 7.87
N ASP A 62 -1.66 7.82 9.04
CA ASP A 62 -0.30 8.33 9.23
C ASP A 62 0.76 7.26 8.97
N LEU A 63 0.52 6.03 9.42
CA LEU A 63 1.44 4.90 9.23
C LEU A 63 1.51 4.45 7.77
N THR A 64 0.37 4.37 7.09
CA THR A 64 0.27 3.78 5.75
C THR A 64 0.30 4.80 4.61
N GLY A 65 0.11 6.09 4.91
CA GLY A 65 -0.03 7.16 3.94
C GLY A 65 -1.35 7.15 3.16
N TYR A 66 -2.32 6.30 3.52
CA TYR A 66 -3.64 6.29 2.90
C TYR A 66 -4.61 7.22 3.61
N SER A 67 -5.57 7.78 2.86
CA SER A 67 -6.60 8.63 3.46
C SER A 67 -7.51 7.83 4.39
N GLY A 68 -8.00 8.46 5.45
CA GLY A 68 -8.94 7.83 6.38
C GLY A 68 -10.21 7.31 5.71
N SER A 69 -10.67 7.95 4.62
CA SER A 69 -11.79 7.44 3.81
C SER A 69 -11.47 6.13 3.08
N CYS A 70 -10.21 5.90 2.69
CA CYS A 70 -9.77 4.64 2.09
C CYS A 70 -9.77 3.52 3.13
N ILE A 71 -9.24 3.79 4.32
CA ILE A 71 -9.18 2.84 5.43
C ILE A 71 -10.59 2.48 5.90
N SER A 72 -11.47 3.48 6.05
CA SER A 72 -12.89 3.26 6.37
C SER A 72 -13.59 2.36 5.36
N LYS A 73 -13.24 2.47 4.07
CA LYS A 73 -13.76 1.56 3.03
C LYS A 73 -13.23 0.14 3.17
N TRP A 74 -11.98 -0.05 3.59
CA TRP A 74 -11.45 -1.38 3.86
C TRP A 74 -12.16 -2.04 5.04
N CYS A 75 -12.42 -1.27 6.11
CA CYS A 75 -13.22 -1.75 7.25
C CYS A 75 -14.66 -2.08 6.82
N ALA A 76 -15.35 -1.15 6.15
CA ALA A 76 -16.73 -1.36 5.70
C ALA A 76 -16.91 -2.54 4.74
N LYS A 77 -15.88 -2.86 3.95
CA LYS A 77 -15.88 -4.02 3.03
C LYS A 77 -15.31 -5.29 3.66
N ASN A 78 -14.96 -5.27 4.94
CA ASN A 78 -14.32 -6.38 5.66
C ASN A 78 -13.02 -6.89 5.01
N TYR A 79 -12.32 -6.03 4.26
CA TYR A 79 -10.98 -6.35 3.77
C TYR A 79 -9.94 -6.29 4.89
N LEU A 80 -10.16 -5.39 5.85
CA LEU A 80 -9.32 -5.23 7.03
C LEU A 80 -10.13 -5.66 8.25
N ARG A 81 -9.58 -6.60 9.04
CA ARG A 81 -10.18 -7.03 10.30
C ARG A 81 -10.11 -5.88 11.30
N HIS A 82 -11.22 -5.60 11.96
CA HIS A 82 -11.36 -4.44 12.83
C HIS A 82 -12.41 -4.68 13.91
N PHE A 83 -12.34 -3.91 14.98
CA PHE A 83 -13.40 -3.77 15.97
C PHE A 83 -14.18 -2.49 15.67
N HIS A 84 -15.50 -2.59 15.69
CA HIS A 84 -16.38 -1.45 15.57
C HIS A 84 -16.99 -1.16 16.93
N ILE A 85 -16.38 -0.23 17.67
CA ILE A 85 -16.82 0.13 19.03
C ILE A 85 -17.39 1.55 18.98
N GLY A 86 -18.69 1.67 19.21
CA GLY A 86 -19.42 2.94 19.09
C GLY A 86 -19.48 3.43 17.64
N LYS A 87 -18.84 4.57 17.37
CA LYS A 87 -18.75 5.19 16.02
C LYS A 87 -17.33 5.18 15.46
N LYS A 88 -16.43 4.38 16.05
CA LYS A 88 -15.01 4.35 15.70
C LYS A 88 -14.60 2.96 15.26
N TYR A 89 -13.76 2.92 14.23
CA TYR A 89 -13.06 1.72 13.81
C TYR A 89 -11.73 1.63 14.56
N LEU A 90 -11.50 0.49 15.19
CA LEU A 90 -10.30 0.18 15.95
C LEU A 90 -9.62 -1.03 15.32
N ILE A 91 -8.36 -0.89 14.96
CA ILE A 91 -7.59 -1.84 14.17
C ILE A 91 -6.40 -2.32 15.01
N PRO A 92 -6.42 -3.55 15.52
CA PRO A 92 -5.25 -4.13 16.17
C PRO A 92 -4.04 -4.21 15.23
N LYS A 93 -2.84 -3.96 15.76
CA LYS A 93 -1.56 -4.17 15.05
C LYS A 93 -1.46 -5.48 14.28
N PRO A 94 -1.75 -6.67 14.86
CA PRO A 94 -1.61 -7.93 14.14
C PRO A 94 -2.55 -8.03 12.94
N TYR A 95 -3.72 -7.40 12.99
CA TYR A 95 -4.67 -7.41 11.89
C TYR A 95 -4.24 -6.48 10.75
N LEU A 96 -3.62 -5.34 11.08
CA LEU A 96 -3.03 -4.47 10.08
C LEU A 96 -1.83 -5.14 9.41
N LEU A 97 -0.98 -5.83 10.18
CA LEU A 97 0.18 -6.56 9.65
C LEU A 97 -0.25 -7.65 8.67
N ASP A 98 -1.19 -8.50 9.06
CA ASP A 98 -1.75 -9.55 8.19
C ASP A 98 -2.35 -8.97 6.90
N PHE A 99 -3.06 -7.85 7.01
CA PHE A 99 -3.61 -7.13 5.86
C PHE A 99 -2.53 -6.61 4.90
N MET A 100 -1.45 -6.02 5.43
CA MET A 100 -0.33 -5.52 4.64
C MET A 100 0.44 -6.64 3.93
N LEU A 101 0.60 -7.77 4.61
CA LEU A 101 1.16 -9.00 4.05
C LEU A 101 0.13 -9.75 3.18
N GLY A 102 -1.09 -9.25 3.06
CA GLY A 102 -2.16 -9.85 2.29
C GLY A 102 -2.02 -9.62 0.79
N PRO A 103 -2.58 -10.52 -0.05
CA PRO A 103 -2.60 -10.34 -1.51
C PRO A 103 -3.42 -9.12 -1.94
N TYR A 104 -4.43 -8.74 -1.15
CA TYR A 104 -5.25 -7.56 -1.42
C TYR A 104 -4.42 -6.28 -1.40
N PHE A 105 -3.67 -6.02 -0.32
CA PHE A 105 -2.87 -4.81 -0.17
C PHE A 105 -1.82 -4.67 -1.27
N ARG A 106 -1.13 -5.76 -1.60
CA ARG A 106 -0.18 -5.82 -2.74
C ARG A 106 -0.82 -5.58 -4.10
N GLY A 107 -2.12 -5.86 -4.23
CA GLY A 107 -2.90 -5.66 -5.44
C GLY A 107 -3.41 -4.23 -5.63
N ILE A 108 -3.31 -3.38 -4.59
CA ILE A 108 -3.78 -2.00 -4.64
C ILE A 108 -2.97 -1.24 -5.68
N LYS A 109 -3.64 -0.82 -6.75
CA LYS A 109 -3.06 0.03 -7.79
C LYS A 109 -3.24 1.48 -7.36
N TYR A 110 -2.14 2.13 -7.00
CA TYR A 110 -2.14 3.58 -6.85
C TYR A 110 -2.41 4.22 -8.22
N LYS A 111 -3.47 5.01 -8.33
CA LYS A 111 -3.59 6.00 -9.39
C LYS A 111 -2.97 7.28 -8.85
N PRO A 112 -1.90 7.82 -9.45
CA PRO A 112 -1.41 9.14 -9.05
C PRO A 112 -2.56 10.13 -9.15
N GLY A 113 -2.89 10.77 -8.02
CA GLY A 113 -3.84 11.87 -8.00
C GLY A 113 -3.37 12.97 -8.94
N LYS A 114 -4.30 13.77 -9.47
CA LYS A 114 -3.92 15.03 -10.13
C LYS A 114 -2.98 15.79 -9.17
N PRO A 115 -1.85 16.32 -9.66
CA PRO A 115 -0.96 17.10 -8.81
C PRO A 115 -1.78 18.20 -8.12
N PRO A 116 -1.56 18.44 -6.81
CA PRO A 116 -2.27 19.48 -6.11
C PRO A 116 -2.04 20.81 -6.82
N ALA A 117 -3.13 21.53 -7.12
CA ALA A 117 -3.04 22.87 -7.69
C ALA A 117 -2.15 23.75 -6.79
N PRO A 118 -1.25 24.57 -7.36
CA PRO A 118 -0.36 25.41 -6.57
C PRO A 118 -1.22 26.34 -5.69
N LYS A 119 -1.10 26.18 -4.37
CA LYS A 119 -1.75 27.07 -3.41
C LYS A 119 -1.12 28.46 -3.55
N SER A 120 -1.84 29.39 -4.17
CA SER A 120 -1.51 30.81 -4.19
C SER A 120 -1.33 31.31 -2.76
N LYS A 121 -0.14 31.84 -2.46
CA LYS A 121 0.21 32.40 -1.15
C LYS A 121 -0.82 33.47 -0.76
N GLU A 122 -1.36 33.33 0.44
CA GLU A 122 -2.33 34.23 1.06
C GLU A 122 -1.71 35.62 1.27
N LYS A 123 -2.43 36.65 0.82
CA LYS A 123 -2.06 38.06 1.00
C LYS A 123 -2.27 38.45 2.46
N THR A 124 -1.20 38.77 3.17
CA THR A 124 -1.26 39.46 4.47
C THR A 124 -1.92 40.83 4.29
N SER A 125 -3.18 40.96 4.71
CA SER A 125 -3.92 42.23 4.76
C SER A 125 -4.13 42.67 6.20
N LYS A 126 -3.32 43.66 6.60
CA LYS A 126 -3.56 44.78 7.53
C LYS A 126 -4.59 44.59 8.66
N ARG A 127 -4.11 44.67 9.91
CA ARG A 127 -4.90 45.17 11.06
C ARG A 127 -4.26 46.47 11.56
N ASN A 128 -4.85 47.60 11.16
CA ASN A 128 -4.54 48.91 11.71
C ASN A 128 -5.01 48.97 13.17
N LYS A 129 -4.13 49.34 14.10
CA LYS A 129 -4.51 49.67 15.48
C LYS A 129 -4.57 51.20 15.58
N SER A 130 -5.77 51.74 15.39
CA SER A 130 -6.11 53.11 15.78
C SER A 130 -6.30 53.15 17.29
N GLY A 131 -5.39 53.81 18.00
CA GLY A 131 -5.53 54.16 19.41
C GLY A 131 -5.09 55.61 19.59
N SER A 132 -6.05 56.52 19.47
CA SER A 132 -5.87 57.96 19.65
C SER A 132 -5.61 58.29 21.11
N ARG A 133 -4.71 59.25 21.35
CA ARG A 133 -4.51 59.95 22.62
C ARG A 133 -5.80 60.67 23.03
N ARG A 134 -6.13 60.62 24.32
CA ARG A 134 -6.36 61.77 25.20
C ARG A 134 -6.37 61.28 26.65
#